data_AF-A0A8T5XDR7-F1
#
_entry.id   AF-A0A8T5XDR7-F1
#
_cell.length_a   1.000
_cell.length_b   1.000
_cell.length_c   1.000
_cell.angle_alpha   90.00
_cell.angle_beta   90.00
_cell.angle_gamma   90.00
#
_symmetry.space_group_name_H-M   'P 1'
#
loop_
_entity.id
_entity.type
_entity.pdbx_description
1 polymer ?
#
loop_
_entity_poly.entity_id
_entity_poly.type
_entity_poly.pdbx_seq_one_letter_code
_entity_poly.pdbx_strand_id
1 'polypeptide(L)' 'MTIPNNMLIERIDCMYYEIRKKYLAEAIAWLGYRYWKEGYGKDTIYKFKDTEEFRNALTGLMQLKNQVGKYNN' A
#
# COMPACT_ATOMS: atom_id res chain seq x y z
N MET A 1 32.81 30.16 3.62
CA MET A 1 31.90 29.33 4.42
C MET A 1 30.92 28.70 3.43
N THR A 2 31.28 27.53 2.90
CA THR A 2 30.57 26.90 1.80
C THR A 2 29.58 25.90 2.39
N ILE A 3 28.29 26.12 2.19
CA ILE A 3 27.25 25.18 2.62
C ILE A 3 27.43 23.89 1.79
N PRO A 4 27.53 22.70 2.40
CA PRO A 4 27.69 21.47 1.65
C PRO A 4 26.43 21.18 0.83
N ASN A 5 26.62 20.92 -0.47
CA ASN A 5 25.60 20.53 -1.47
C ASN A 5 24.87 19.20 -1.19
N ASN A 6 25.01 18.64 0.02
CA ASN A 6 24.38 17.37 0.41
C ASN A 6 22.99 17.54 1.04
N MET A 7 22.45 18.76 1.12
CA MET A 7 21.21 19.04 1.86
C MET A 7 19.96 19.15 0.98
N LEU A 8 20.03 18.89 -0.34
CA LEU A 8 18.93 19.26 -1.25
C LEU A 8 18.16 18.14 -1.95
N ILE A 9 18.55 16.86 -1.91
CA ILE A 9 17.76 15.85 -2.64
C ILE A 9 17.85 14.46 -2.01
N GLU A 10 17.52 14.31 -0.73
CA GLU A 10 16.73 13.15 -0.35
C GLU A 10 15.31 13.46 -0.84
N ARG A 11 15.06 13.24 -2.15
CA ARG A 11 13.69 13.01 -2.60
C ARG A 11 13.22 11.85 -1.73
N ILE A 12 12.39 12.15 -0.75
CA ILE A 12 11.46 11.19 -0.19
C ILE A 12 10.59 10.82 -1.38
N ASP A 13 11.07 9.89 -2.19
CA ASP A 13 10.25 9.10 -3.07
C ASP A 13 9.37 8.37 -2.08
N CYS A 14 8.21 8.96 -1.77
CA CYS A 14 7.16 8.29 -1.02
C CYS A 14 6.82 7.08 -1.87
N MET A 15 7.50 5.96 -1.66
CA MET A 15 7.23 4.74 -2.39
C MET A 15 5.77 4.41 -2.11
N TYR A 16 5.01 4.25 -3.19
CA TYR A 16 3.62 3.87 -3.10
C TYR A 16 3.51 2.39 -3.42
N TYR A 17 2.74 1.66 -2.63
CA TYR A 17 2.40 0.28 -2.91
C TYR A 17 1.10 0.22 -3.72
N GLU A 18 1.16 -0.42 -4.89
CA GLU A 18 0.01 -0.52 -5.80
C GLU A 18 -0.77 -1.82 -5.59
N ILE A 19 -2.08 -1.68 -5.39
CA ILE A 19 -3.03 -2.78 -5.29
C ILE A 19 -4.06 -2.63 -6.41
N ARG A 20 -4.29 -3.70 -7.17
CA ARG A 20 -5.33 -3.74 -8.22
C ARG A 20 -6.60 -4.47 -7.80
N LYS A 21 -6.60 -5.06 -6.61
CA LYS A 21 -7.73 -5.81 -6.06
C LYS A 21 -8.59 -4.89 -5.19
N LYS A 22 -9.77 -4.52 -5.67
CA LYS A 22 -10.74 -3.65 -4.97
C LYS A 22 -10.96 -4.08 -3.52
N TYR A 23 -11.37 -5.34 -3.31
CA TYR A 23 -11.70 -5.83 -1.96
C TYR A 23 -10.49 -5.88 -1.01
N LEU A 24 -9.28 -6.07 -1.54
CA LEU A 24 -8.06 -5.99 -0.72
C LEU A 24 -7.78 -4.54 -0.31
N ALA A 25 -7.92 -3.60 -1.24
CA ALA A 25 -7.76 -2.18 -0.94
C ALA A 25 -8.80 -1.70 0.09
N GLU A 26 -10.05 -2.13 -0.04
CA GLU A 26 -11.12 -1.84 0.93
C GLU A 26 -10.84 -2.45 2.31
N ALA A 27 -10.35 -3.70 2.37
CA ALA A 27 -9.96 -4.32 3.64
C ALA A 27 -8.82 -3.57 4.33
N ILE A 28 -7.83 -3.09 3.58
CA ILE A 28 -6.72 -2.31 4.13
C ILE A 28 -7.19 -0.92 4.55
N ALA A 29 -8.13 -0.30 3.83
CA ALA A 29 -8.76 0.94 4.28
C ALA A 29 -9.61 0.77 5.53
N TRP A 30 -10.27 -0.38 5.70
CA TRP A 30 -10.97 -0.71 6.94
C TRP A 30 -10.02 -0.79 8.14
N LEU A 31 -8.76 -1.21 7.94
CA LEU A 31 -7.71 -1.16 8.96
C LEU A 31 -7.18 0.26 9.26
N GLY A 32 -7.66 1.29 8.56
CA GLY A 32 -7.33 2.70 8.80
C GLY A 32 -6.33 3.32 7.80
N TYR A 33 -5.84 2.56 6.82
CA TYR A 33 -4.88 3.08 5.84
C TYR A 33 -5.59 3.82 4.69
N ARG A 34 -5.17 5.05 4.42
CA ARG A 34 -5.70 5.81 3.28
C ARG A 34 -5.01 5.39 1.98
N TYR A 35 -5.79 5.29 0.91
CA TYR A 35 -5.29 5.10 -0.45
C TYR A 35 -5.78 6.17 -1.40
N TRP A 36 -5.00 6.37 -2.46
CA TRP A 36 -5.44 7.11 -3.65
C TRP A 36 -5.88 6.13 -4.72
N LYS A 37 -6.92 6.48 -5.46
CA LYS A 37 -7.41 5.69 -6.59
C LYS A 37 -7.04 6.39 -7.88
N GLU A 38 -6.45 5.63 -8.80
CA GLU A 38 -6.21 6.05 -10.18
C GLU A 38 -6.93 5.11 -11.15
N GLY A 39 -7.49 5.67 -12.22
CA GLY A 39 -8.21 4.91 -13.25
C GLY A 39 -9.66 4.55 -12.90
N TYR A 40 -10.28 3.80 -13.81
CA TYR A 40 -11.69 3.39 -13.74
C TYR A 40 -11.85 1.94 -14.19
N GLY A 41 -12.82 1.24 -13.60
CA GLY A 41 -13.13 -0.14 -14.00
C GLY A 41 -12.00 -1.13 -13.69
N LYS A 42 -11.63 -1.96 -14.66
CA LYS A 42 -10.59 -3.00 -14.53
C LYS A 42 -9.18 -2.42 -14.34
N ASP A 43 -8.96 -1.19 -14.79
CA ASP A 43 -7.67 -0.49 -14.67
C ASP A 43 -7.55 0.32 -13.38
N THR A 44 -8.45 0.08 -12.42
CA THR A 44 -8.38 0.77 -11.14
C THR A 44 -7.14 0.33 -10.35
N ILE A 45 -6.28 1.29 -10.04
CA ILE A 45 -5.09 1.12 -9.20
C ILE A 45 -5.34 1.86 -7.88
N TYR A 46 -5.11 1.17 -6.77
CA TYR A 46 -5.17 1.70 -5.42
C TYR A 46 -3.74 1.87 -4.89
N LYS A 47 -3.32 3.10 -4.63
CA LYS A 47 -1.96 3.45 -4.17
C LYS A 47 -1.99 3.71 -2.68
N PHE A 48 -1.20 2.97 -1.92
CA PHE A 48 -1.00 3.15 -0.48
C PHE A 48 0.39 3.71 -0.22
N LYS A 49 0.57 4.47 0.85
CA LYS A 49 1.92 4.83 1.31
C LYS A 49 2.64 3.57 1.77
N ASP A 50 3.82 3.30 1.21
CA ASP A 50 4.62 2.14 1.59
C ASP A 50 5.35 2.44 2.90
N THR A 51 4.83 1.89 3.99
CA THR A 51 5.43 1.93 5.32
C THR A 51 5.62 0.52 5.85
N GLU A 52 6.51 0.35 6.83
CA GLU A 52 6.70 -0.94 7.48
C GLU A 52 5.40 -1.46 8.13
N GLU A 53 4.65 -0.57 8.79
CA GLU A 53 3.35 -0.87 9.38
C GLU A 53 2.34 -1.36 8.33
N PHE A 54 2.30 -0.70 7.16
CA PHE A 54 1.46 -1.12 6.04
C PHE A 54 1.86 -2.51 5.53
N ARG A 55 3.16 -2.79 5.35
CA ARG A 55 3.65 -4.10 4.91
C ARG A 55 3.31 -5.21 5.91
N ASN A 56 3.39 -4.91 7.21
CA ASN A 56 3.00 -5.84 8.27
C ASN A 56 1.49 -6.13 8.24
N ALA A 57 0.65 -5.09 8.10
CA ALA A 57 -0.79 -5.24 7.96
C ALA A 57 -1.18 -6.05 6.72
N LEU A 58 -0.56 -5.76 5.57
CA LEU A 58 -0.76 -6.49 4.33
C LEU A 58 -0.37 -7.96 4.47
N THR A 59 0.79 -8.25 5.07
CA THR A 59 1.26 -9.61 5.33
C THR A 59 0.30 -10.37 6.23
N GLY A 60 -0.17 -9.75 7.32
CA GLY A 60 -1.13 -10.35 8.25
C GLY A 60 -2.46 -10.70 7.57
N LEU A 61 -3.00 -9.80 6.76
CA LEU A 61 -4.21 -10.07 5.96
C LEU A 61 -4.02 -11.24 4.99
N MET A 62 -2.87 -11.31 4.32
CA MET A 62 -2.55 -12.40 3.40
C MET A 62 -2.41 -13.75 4.10
N GLN A 63 -1.80 -13.77 5.29
CA GLN A 63 -1.72 -14.96 6.12
C GLN A 63 -3.11 -15.42 6.58
N LEU A 64 -3.93 -14.49 7.09
CA LEU A 64 -5.30 -14.78 7.50
C LEU A 64 -6.11 -15.37 6.34
N LYS A 65 -6.06 -14.75 5.15
CA LYS A 65 -6.70 -15.27 3.93
C LYS A 65 -6.28 -16.71 3.62
N ASN A 66 -5.00 -17.04 3.79
CA ASN A 66 -4.51 -18.40 3.51
C ASN A 66 -4.95 -19.42 4.57
N GLN A 67 -5.20 -18.98 5.80
CA GLN A 67 -5.70 -19.82 6.90
C GLN A 67 -7.20 -20.11 6.75
N VAL A 68 -8.01 -19.09 6.46
CA VAL A 68 -9.49 -19.22 6.51
C VAL A 68 -10.16 -19.27 5.13
N GLY A 69 -9.51 -18.75 4.09
CA GLY A 69 -10.10 -18.55 2.76
C GLY A 69 -10.20 -19.80 1.89
N LYS A 70 -9.84 -20.98 2.41
CA LYS A 70 -9.91 -22.27 1.67
C LYS A 70 -11.31 -22.88 1.64
N TYR A 71 -12.25 -22.34 2.42
CA TYR A 71 -13.57 -22.98 2.61
C TYR A 71 -14.53 -22.85 1.41
N ASN A 72 -14.24 -21.98 0.44
CA ASN A 72 -15.14 -21.64 -0.67
C ASN A 72 -14.53 -21.83 -2.07
N ASN A 73 -13.54 -22.74 -2.23
CA ASN A 73 -12.92 -23.02 -3.53
C ASN A 73 -13.25 -24.40 -4.05
#